data_AF-A0A3A9V0E2-F1
#
_entry.id   AF-A0A3A9V0E2-F1
#
_cell.length_a   1.000
_cell.length_b   1.000
_cell.length_c   1.000
_cell.angle_alpha   90.00
_cell.angle_beta   90.00
_cell.angle_gamma   90.00
#
_symmetry.space_group_name_H-M   'P 1'
#
loop_
_entity.id
_entity.type
_entity.pdbx_description
1 polymer ?
#
loop_
_entity_poly.entity_id
_entity_poly.type
_entity_poly.pdbx_seq_one_letter_code
_entity_poly.pdbx_strand_id
1 'polypeptide(L)'
;MMSKLQSQTEHHLDADIVGADDIGSNNSEDNIENSSSHNNEGSRTSDKIASLNPLFRMQYEKAQGCHVLLFPEGMIKLNPSAAEILKRVDGRNTENAICAELRQAFPDAPDDLEEDVHAFLVHAEQKKWIRYDE
;
A
#
# COMPACT_ATOMS: atom_id res chain seq x y z
N MET A 1 -11.11 22.87 49.71
CA MET A 1 -10.76 24.28 49.99
C MET A 1 -10.54 24.93 48.63
N MET A 2 -11.56 25.61 48.11
CA MET A 2 -11.70 27.08 48.10
C MET A 2 -10.86 27.75 47.01
N SER A 3 -11.58 28.19 45.98
CA SER A 3 -11.20 29.14 44.92
C SER A 3 -10.62 30.45 45.47
N LYS A 4 -9.70 31.06 44.71
CA LYS A 4 -9.62 32.51 44.42
C LYS A 4 -8.42 32.76 43.49
N LEU A 5 -8.50 33.44 42.34
CA LEU A 5 -8.92 34.82 42.02
C LEU A 5 -7.67 35.67 41.75
N GLN A 6 -7.82 36.64 40.85
CA GLN A 6 -6.96 37.81 40.57
C GLN A 6 -5.73 37.55 39.70
N SER A 7 -5.33 38.43 38.78
CA SER A 7 -5.91 39.69 38.31
C SER A 7 -5.18 40.13 37.05
N GLN A 8 -5.93 40.90 36.26
CA GLN A 8 -5.57 41.80 35.20
C GLN A 8 -4.38 42.74 35.52
N THR A 9 -3.54 43.01 34.50
CA THR A 9 -2.85 44.29 34.39
C THR A 9 -2.67 44.66 32.92
N GLU A 10 -3.33 45.74 32.54
CA GLU A 10 -3.15 46.45 31.28
C GLU A 10 -1.89 47.31 31.36
N HIS A 11 -1.22 47.54 30.23
CA HIS A 11 -0.38 48.72 30.07
C HIS A 11 -0.70 49.37 28.71
N HIS A 12 -1.52 50.41 28.81
CA HIS A 12 -1.66 51.49 27.85
C HIS A 12 -0.35 52.29 27.83
N LEU A 13 0.13 52.72 26.65
CA LEU A 13 0.60 54.09 26.39
C LEU A 13 1.09 54.25 24.94
N ASP A 14 0.61 55.34 24.37
CA ASP A 14 0.72 55.92 23.04
C ASP A 14 2.15 56.24 22.59
N ALA A 15 2.41 56.23 21.27
CA ALA A 15 2.95 57.39 20.54
C ALA A 15 3.33 57.05 19.09
N ASP A 16 2.84 57.91 18.21
CA ASP A 16 3.33 58.30 16.88
C ASP A 16 4.82 57.99 16.58
N ILE A 17 5.06 57.20 15.53
CA ILE A 17 6.25 57.37 14.67
C ILE A 17 5.77 57.28 13.21
N VAL A 18 5.69 58.44 12.58
CA VAL A 18 5.73 58.64 11.14
C VAL A 18 7.13 58.29 10.60
N GLY A 19 7.18 57.53 9.51
CA GLY A 19 8.43 57.21 8.80
C GLY A 19 8.15 56.36 7.57
N ALA A 20 7.86 57.02 6.45
CA ALA A 20 7.78 56.41 5.14
C ALA A 20 9.20 56.11 4.63
N ASP A 21 9.48 54.84 4.35
CA ASP A 21 10.48 54.47 3.36
C ASP A 21 9.99 53.23 2.60
N ASP A 22 9.85 53.45 1.29
CA ASP A 22 9.70 52.50 0.21
C ASP A 22 10.74 51.38 0.30
N ILE A 23 10.31 50.11 0.28
CA ILE A 23 10.79 49.08 -0.66
C ILE A 23 9.67 48.05 -0.78
N GLY A 24 9.02 48.08 -1.93
CA GLY A 24 8.08 47.04 -2.34
C GLY A 24 8.74 45.67 -2.46
N SER A 25 7.90 44.68 -2.19
CA SER A 25 7.82 43.43 -2.96
C SER A 25 8.94 42.40 -2.74
N ASN A 26 8.59 41.47 -1.84
CA ASN A 26 8.70 40.01 -1.98
C ASN A 26 9.98 39.41 -2.59
N ASN A 27 10.84 38.91 -1.71
CA ASN A 27 11.76 37.83 -2.05
C ASN A 27 11.34 36.59 -1.26
N SER A 28 10.56 35.70 -1.90
CA SER A 28 10.06 34.41 -1.39
C SER A 28 8.92 33.98 -2.32
N GLU A 29 8.92 32.91 -3.12
CA GLU A 29 9.81 31.79 -3.37
C GLU A 29 9.65 31.44 -4.86
N ASP A 30 10.68 31.60 -5.70
CA ASP A 30 10.73 30.89 -6.99
C ASP A 30 11.43 29.55 -6.74
N ASN A 31 10.79 28.71 -5.92
CA ASN A 31 11.14 27.31 -5.84
C ASN A 31 10.43 26.64 -7.00
N ILE A 32 11.07 26.69 -8.17
CA ILE A 32 10.71 25.92 -9.35
C ILE A 32 10.42 24.50 -8.87
N GLU A 33 9.14 24.14 -8.95
CA GLU A 33 8.57 22.88 -8.54
C GLU A 33 9.17 21.77 -9.40
N ASN A 34 10.38 21.32 -9.07
CA ASN A 34 10.79 19.97 -9.40
C ASN A 34 10.05 19.04 -8.44
N SER A 35 8.78 18.80 -8.75
CA SER A 35 8.13 17.55 -8.43
C SER A 35 7.68 16.99 -9.75
N SER A 36 8.66 16.42 -10.44
CA SER A 36 8.56 15.16 -11.15
C SER A 36 7.12 14.79 -11.49
N SER A 37 6.79 14.79 -12.78
CA SER A 37 5.82 13.86 -13.34
C SER A 37 6.28 12.43 -13.01
N HIS A 38 6.10 12.02 -11.76
CA HIS A 38 5.94 10.62 -11.42
C HIS A 38 4.54 10.31 -11.89
N ASN A 39 4.50 9.94 -13.16
CA ASN A 39 3.36 9.35 -13.83
C ASN A 39 2.71 8.40 -12.84
N ASN A 40 1.49 8.76 -12.44
CA ASN A 40 0.60 7.86 -11.73
C ASN A 40 0.21 6.75 -12.70
N GLU A 41 1.16 5.86 -12.98
CA GLU A 41 0.96 4.56 -13.60
C GLU A 41 0.71 3.55 -12.46
N GLY A 42 -0.12 3.93 -11.49
CA GLY A 42 -0.68 3.02 -10.50
C GLY A 42 -1.68 2.10 -11.20
N SER A 43 -1.23 0.88 -11.46
CA SER A 43 -2.04 -0.32 -11.70
C SER A 43 -2.91 -0.36 -12.97
N ARG A 44 -2.31 -0.78 -14.10
CA ARG A 44 -3.04 -1.54 -15.14
C ARG A 44 -2.92 -3.06 -14.94
N THR A 45 -2.37 -3.53 -13.82
CA THR A 45 -2.15 -4.98 -13.59
C THR A 45 -3.42 -5.70 -13.18
N SER A 46 -4.44 -4.99 -12.69
CA SER A 46 -5.67 -5.59 -12.18
C SER A 46 -6.52 -6.32 -13.24
N ASP A 47 -6.29 -6.04 -14.53
CA ASP A 47 -6.92 -6.74 -15.67
C ASP A 47 -6.10 -7.94 -16.17
N LYS A 48 -4.84 -8.07 -15.74
CA LYS A 48 -3.96 -9.13 -16.24
C LYS A 48 -4.28 -10.47 -15.57
N ILE A 49 -4.24 -11.53 -16.35
CA ILE A 49 -4.49 -12.89 -15.86
C ILE A 49 -3.24 -13.39 -15.13
N ALA A 50 -3.37 -13.62 -13.83
CA ALA A 50 -2.29 -14.16 -13.04
C ALA A 50 -2.25 -15.69 -13.19
N SER A 51 -1.12 -16.21 -13.63
CA SER A 51 -0.85 -17.64 -13.81
C SER A 51 0.29 -18.10 -12.93
N LEU A 52 0.17 -19.28 -12.32
CA LEU A 52 1.31 -19.89 -11.63
C LEU A 52 2.40 -20.25 -12.64
N ASN A 53 3.65 -19.96 -12.32
CA ASN A 53 4.78 -20.31 -13.18
C ASN A 53 5.00 -21.84 -13.13
N PRO A 54 5.11 -22.53 -14.29
CA PRO A 54 5.27 -23.99 -14.35
C PRO A 54 6.53 -24.54 -13.68
N LEU A 55 7.53 -23.67 -13.39
CA LEU A 55 8.70 -24.03 -12.59
C LEU A 55 8.35 -24.34 -11.13
N PHE A 56 7.23 -23.80 -10.67
CA PHE A 56 6.76 -23.93 -9.30
C PHE A 56 5.62 -24.94 -9.25
N ARG A 57 5.69 -25.84 -8.26
CA ARG A 57 4.64 -26.82 -7.99
C ARG A 57 4.12 -26.63 -6.57
N MET A 58 2.86 -26.24 -6.46
CA MET A 58 2.18 -26.22 -5.18
C MET A 58 1.86 -27.66 -4.74
N GLN A 59 2.29 -28.03 -3.53
CA GLN A 59 1.92 -29.27 -2.86
C GLN A 59 1.34 -28.96 -1.49
N TYR A 60 0.40 -29.79 -1.04
CA TYR A 60 -0.10 -29.73 0.32
C TYR A 60 0.62 -30.78 1.17
N GLU A 61 1.23 -30.34 2.27
CA GLU A 61 1.94 -31.22 3.18
C GLU A 61 1.07 -31.56 4.39
N LYS A 62 0.43 -32.74 4.34
CA LYS A 62 -0.48 -33.23 5.39
C LYS A 62 0.18 -33.32 6.77
N ALA A 63 1.49 -33.58 6.83
CA ALA A 63 2.22 -33.72 8.07
C ALA A 63 2.27 -32.41 8.89
N GLN A 64 2.34 -31.27 8.19
CA GLN A 64 2.36 -29.94 8.81
C GLN A 64 1.03 -29.19 8.69
N GLY A 65 0.12 -29.66 7.83
CA GLY A 65 -1.13 -28.99 7.52
C GLY A 65 -0.95 -27.69 6.74
N CYS A 66 0.13 -27.55 5.98
CA CYS A 66 0.47 -26.32 5.25
C CYS A 66 0.69 -26.59 3.76
N HIS A 67 0.51 -25.55 2.94
CA HIS A 67 0.90 -25.59 1.54
C HIS A 67 2.37 -25.18 1.38
N VAL A 68 3.06 -25.88 0.48
CA VAL A 68 4.45 -25.62 0.12
C VAL A 68 4.56 -25.45 -1.39
N LEU A 69 5.42 -24.53 -1.82
CA LEU A 69 5.74 -24.30 -3.21
C LEU A 69 7.13 -24.87 -3.48
N LEU A 70 7.20 -25.91 -4.31
CA LEU A 70 8.44 -26.58 -4.68
C LEU A 70 8.98 -26.01 -5.99
N PHE A 71 10.28 -25.79 -6.06
CA PHE A 71 10.98 -25.32 -7.25
C PHE A 71 12.37 -25.97 -7.31
N PRO A 72 13.07 -26.01 -8.46
CA PRO A 72 14.29 -26.80 -8.61
C PRO A 72 15.43 -26.42 -7.65
N GLU A 73 15.40 -25.21 -7.11
CA GLU A 73 16.41 -24.66 -6.22
C GLU A 73 16.00 -24.73 -4.73
N GLY A 74 14.76 -25.13 -4.41
CA GLY A 74 14.33 -25.29 -3.01
C GLY A 74 12.82 -25.50 -2.79
N MET A 75 12.38 -25.17 -1.58
CA MET A 75 10.96 -25.17 -1.20
C MET A 75 10.62 -23.90 -0.42
N ILE A 76 9.43 -23.36 -0.65
CA ILE A 76 8.88 -22.22 0.09
C ILE A 76 7.66 -22.71 0.85
N LYS A 77 7.63 -22.45 2.15
CA LYS A 77 6.42 -22.67 2.95
C LYS A 77 5.48 -21.48 2.74
N LEU A 78 4.27 -21.76 2.29
CA LEU A 78 3.23 -20.75 2.13
C LEU A 78 2.40 -20.65 3.40
N ASN A 79 2.05 -19.43 3.76
CA ASN A 79 1.04 -19.17 4.78
C ASN A 79 -0.33 -19.64 4.28
N PRO A 80 -1.28 -19.97 5.18
CA PRO A 80 -2.62 -20.37 4.78
C PRO A 80 -3.29 -19.32 3.87
N SER A 81 -3.19 -18.02 4.19
CA SER A 81 -3.69 -16.94 3.33
C SER A 81 -3.01 -16.93 1.96
N ALA A 82 -1.68 -16.99 1.92
CA ALA A 82 -0.90 -17.03 0.68
C ALA A 82 -1.25 -18.25 -0.20
N ALA A 83 -1.47 -19.41 0.40
CA ALA A 83 -1.88 -20.61 -0.30
C ALA A 83 -3.26 -20.47 -0.93
N GLU A 84 -4.20 -19.85 -0.22
CA GLU A 84 -5.56 -19.61 -0.72
C GLU A 84 -5.61 -18.57 -1.85
N ILE A 85 -4.66 -17.62 -1.84
CA ILE A 85 -4.42 -16.69 -2.96
C ILE A 85 -3.85 -17.49 -4.15
N LEU A 86 -2.74 -18.20 -3.98
CA LEU A 86 -2.09 -18.98 -5.05
C LEU A 86 -3.02 -20.00 -5.68
N LYS A 87 -3.88 -20.63 -4.88
CA LYS A 87 -4.84 -21.63 -5.35
C LYS A 87 -5.95 -21.05 -6.22
N ARG A 88 -6.10 -19.72 -6.26
CA ARG A 88 -6.96 -19.00 -7.23
C ARG A 88 -6.17 -18.47 -8.43
N VAL A 89 -4.84 -18.42 -8.31
CA VAL A 89 -3.92 -18.04 -9.39
C VAL A 89 -3.68 -19.26 -10.29
N ASP A 90 -4.74 -19.68 -10.99
CA ASP A 90 -4.73 -20.83 -11.92
C ASP A 90 -4.44 -20.41 -13.37
N GLY A 91 -4.19 -19.13 -13.65
CA GLY A 91 -4.02 -18.62 -15.01
C GLY A 91 -5.32 -18.40 -15.77
N ARG A 92 -6.42 -18.27 -15.05
CA ARG A 92 -7.75 -17.92 -15.60
C ARG A 92 -8.38 -16.72 -14.89
N ASN A 93 -7.87 -16.35 -13.74
CA ASN A 93 -8.41 -15.31 -12.90
C ASN A 93 -7.48 -14.10 -12.93
N THR A 94 -8.07 -12.92 -13.06
CA THR A 94 -7.36 -11.66 -12.88
C THR A 94 -7.17 -11.38 -11.40
N GLU A 95 -6.25 -10.48 -11.06
CA GLU A 95 -6.04 -10.02 -9.68
C GLU A 95 -7.36 -9.59 -9.02
N ASN A 96 -8.19 -8.80 -9.72
CA ASN A 96 -9.48 -8.35 -9.20
C ASN A 96 -10.45 -9.51 -8.96
N ALA A 97 -10.49 -10.49 -9.87
CA ALA A 97 -11.31 -11.68 -9.69
C ALA A 97 -10.84 -12.53 -8.50
N ILE A 98 -9.53 -12.67 -8.30
CA ILE A 98 -8.95 -13.38 -7.15
C ILE A 98 -9.36 -12.70 -5.84
N CYS A 99 -9.26 -11.36 -5.80
CA CYS A 99 -9.67 -10.57 -4.65
C CYS A 99 -11.16 -10.76 -4.32
N ALA A 100 -12.04 -10.60 -5.32
CA ALA A 100 -13.47 -10.77 -5.14
C ALA A 100 -13.84 -12.20 -4.67
N GLU A 101 -13.19 -13.23 -5.22
CA GLU A 101 -13.40 -14.63 -4.83
C GLU A 101 -12.89 -14.93 -3.41
N LEU A 102 -11.83 -14.26 -2.96
CA LEU A 102 -11.34 -14.36 -1.58
C LEU A 102 -12.29 -13.66 -0.62
N ARG A 103 -12.73 -12.46 -0.94
CA ARG A 103 -13.71 -11.69 -0.15
C ARG A 103 -15.03 -12.44 0.01
N GLN A 104 -15.48 -13.12 -1.05
CA GLN A 104 -16.68 -13.98 -0.99
C GLN A 104 -16.47 -15.25 -0.17
N ALA A 105 -15.31 -15.90 -0.28
CA ALA A 105 -15.03 -17.11 0.48
C ALA A 105 -14.74 -16.83 1.96
N PHE A 106 -14.21 -15.65 2.28
CA PHE A 106 -13.83 -15.21 3.61
C PHE A 106 -14.50 -13.86 3.92
N PRO A 107 -15.80 -13.83 4.23
CA PRO A 107 -16.50 -12.60 4.60
C PRO A 107 -16.00 -12.00 5.93
N ASP A 108 -15.32 -12.80 6.76
CA ASP A 108 -14.68 -12.38 8.02
C ASP A 108 -13.25 -11.82 7.80
N ALA A 109 -12.75 -11.83 6.56
CA ALA A 109 -11.43 -11.29 6.25
C ALA A 109 -11.34 -9.79 6.57
N PRO A 110 -10.14 -9.29 6.94
CA PRO A 110 -9.93 -7.86 7.17
C PRO A 110 -10.23 -7.03 5.91
N ASP A 111 -10.54 -5.75 6.09
CA ASP A 111 -10.82 -4.83 4.97
C ASP A 111 -9.61 -4.66 4.05
N ASP A 112 -8.40 -4.68 4.64
CA ASP A 112 -7.12 -4.64 3.92
C ASP A 112 -6.76 -5.95 3.18
N LEU A 113 -7.68 -6.91 3.05
CA LEU A 113 -7.45 -8.14 2.29
C LEU A 113 -7.01 -7.85 0.86
N GLU A 114 -7.62 -6.85 0.20
CA GLU A 114 -7.29 -6.51 -1.19
C GLU A 114 -5.85 -6.02 -1.32
N GLU A 115 -5.41 -5.19 -0.36
CA GLU A 115 -4.05 -4.69 -0.29
C GLU A 115 -3.05 -5.82 0.02
N ASP A 116 -3.38 -6.72 0.95
CA ASP A 116 -2.56 -7.89 1.28
C ASP A 116 -2.41 -8.83 0.07
N VAL A 117 -3.49 -9.05 -0.68
CA VAL A 117 -3.49 -9.84 -1.92
C VAL A 117 -2.63 -9.15 -2.98
N HIS A 118 -2.79 -7.85 -3.20
CA HIS A 118 -1.99 -7.09 -4.16
C HIS A 118 -0.50 -7.14 -3.80
N ALA A 119 -0.15 -6.82 -2.55
CA ALA A 119 1.22 -6.88 -2.05
C ALA A 119 1.81 -8.29 -2.20
N PHE A 120 1.02 -9.32 -1.93
CA PHE A 120 1.42 -10.71 -2.12
C PHE A 120 1.69 -11.05 -3.59
N LEU A 121 0.80 -10.66 -4.50
CA LEU A 121 0.95 -10.91 -5.93
C LEU A 121 2.16 -10.18 -6.52
N VAL A 122 2.41 -8.93 -6.11
CA VAL A 122 3.63 -8.19 -6.46
C VAL A 122 4.88 -8.93 -5.98
N HIS A 123 4.87 -9.40 -4.73
CA HIS A 123 6.01 -10.16 -4.18
C HIS A 123 6.21 -11.51 -4.88
N ALA A 124 5.11 -12.19 -5.23
CA ALA A 124 5.12 -13.45 -5.97
C ALA A 124 5.64 -13.26 -7.40
N GLU A 125 5.31 -12.16 -8.06
CA GLU A 125 5.81 -11.79 -9.39
C GLU A 125 7.32 -11.47 -9.35
N GLN A 126 7.77 -10.68 -8.37
CA GLN A 126 9.20 -10.41 -8.14
C GLN A 126 10.01 -11.69 -7.92
N LYS A 127 9.45 -12.65 -7.19
CA LYS A 127 10.06 -13.97 -6.98
C LYS A 127 9.83 -14.97 -8.11
N LYS A 128 9.15 -14.53 -9.19
CA LYS A 128 8.78 -15.31 -10.38
C LYS A 128 7.91 -16.53 -10.07
N TRP A 129 7.23 -16.56 -8.93
CA TRP A 129 6.29 -17.62 -8.56
C TRP A 129 5.08 -17.62 -9.49
N ILE A 130 4.61 -16.43 -9.83
CA ILE A 130 3.51 -16.19 -10.75
C ILE A 130 4.02 -15.39 -11.95
N ARG A 131 3.24 -15.41 -13.02
CA ARG A 131 3.43 -14.59 -14.22
C ARG A 131 2.08 -14.01 -14.62
N TYR A 132 2.10 -12.78 -15.11
CA TYR A 132 0.93 -12.17 -15.72
C TYR A 132 0.95 -12.47 -17.22
N ASP A 133 -0.16 -12.98 -17.74
CA ASP A 133 -0.42 -13.05 -19.18
C ASP A 133 -0.96 -11.69 -19.66
N GLU A 134 -0.63 -11.30 -20.89
CA GLU A 134 -0.96 -10.00 -21.51
C GLU A 134 -2.10 -10.11 -22.52
#